data_AF-A0A2V2Q723-F1
#
_entry.id   AF-A0A2V2Q723-F1
#
_cell.length_a   1.000
_cell.length_b   1.000
_cell.length_c   1.000
_cell.angle_alpha   90.00
_cell.angle_beta   90.00
_cell.angle_gamma   90.00
#
_symmetry.space_group_name_H-M   'P 1'
#
loop_
_entity.id
_entity.type
_entity.pdbx_description
1 polymer ?
#
loop_
_entity_poly.entity_id
_entity_poly.type
_entity_poly.pdbx_seq_one_letter_code
_entity_poly.pdbx_strand_id
1 'polypeptide(L)'
;MAEEEESGTGNRNVPLPYAPLPPGASGPLDPPPLGAPPPGFGPQLVIAEGVLTKAAGAADRVFDAFHGPARSVDEPTGKAARELAGRESAAALRTSLKNWQNQSKAAETWLTRIAESLRASSGTYTSTEKGVEQQFSVLRTYG
;
A
#
# COMPACT_ATOMS: atom_id res chain seq x y z
N MET A 1 -4.18 -34.14 42.51
CA MET A 1 -5.12 -33.05 42.20
C MET A 1 -4.38 -32.09 41.31
N ALA A 2 -4.87 -31.97 40.09
CA ALA A 2 -4.34 -31.15 39.00
C ALA A 2 -4.86 -29.72 39.09
N GLU A 3 -4.17 -28.80 38.42
CA GLU A 3 -4.63 -27.56 37.76
C GLU A 3 -3.35 -26.79 37.37
N GLU A 4 -2.74 -27.09 36.22
CA GLU A 4 -2.99 -26.54 34.87
C GLU A 4 -2.43 -25.11 34.67
N GLU A 5 -1.33 -25.06 33.92
CA GLU A 5 -0.76 -23.87 33.30
C GLU A 5 -1.70 -23.35 32.20
N GLU A 6 -2.13 -22.09 32.28
CA GLU A 6 -2.82 -21.44 31.17
C GLU A 6 -1.80 -20.70 30.29
N SER A 7 -1.46 -21.36 29.19
CA SER A 7 -0.73 -20.86 28.04
C SER A 7 -1.53 -19.78 27.31
N GLY A 8 -1.31 -18.51 27.64
CA GLY A 8 -1.81 -17.36 26.89
C GLY A 8 -0.90 -17.02 25.71
N THR A 9 -0.97 -17.80 24.64
CA THR A 9 -0.27 -17.50 23.38
C THR A 9 -0.81 -16.20 22.78
N GLY A 10 0.02 -15.15 22.85
CA GLY A 10 -0.26 -13.84 22.29
C GLY A 10 -0.53 -13.91 20.79
N ASN A 11 -1.82 -13.87 20.46
CA ASN A 11 -2.34 -13.72 19.11
C ASN A 11 -1.92 -12.35 18.55
N ARG A 12 -0.71 -12.28 17.98
CA ARG A 12 -0.27 -11.13 17.19
C ARG A 12 -0.93 -11.19 15.81
N ASN A 13 -2.24 -10.96 15.80
CA ASN A 13 -2.95 -10.37 14.69
C ASN A 13 -2.36 -8.97 14.46
N VAL A 14 -1.24 -8.90 13.75
CA VAL A 14 -0.77 -7.64 13.17
C VAL A 14 -1.80 -7.32 12.09
N PRO A 15 -2.60 -6.24 12.22
CA PRO A 15 -3.50 -5.85 11.16
C PRO A 15 -2.65 -5.67 9.91
N LEU A 16 -2.99 -6.37 8.83
CA LEU A 16 -2.40 -6.05 7.52
C LEU A 16 -2.57 -4.55 7.33
N PRO A 17 -1.50 -3.79 7.01
CA PRO A 17 -1.64 -2.36 6.79
C PRO A 17 -2.66 -2.20 5.68
N TYR A 18 -3.83 -1.63 6.02
CA TYR A 18 -4.84 -1.28 5.04
C TYR A 18 -4.13 -0.52 3.94
N ALA A 19 -4.13 -1.07 2.72
CA ALA A 19 -3.59 -0.36 1.57
C ALA A 19 -4.30 0.99 1.51
N PRO A 20 -3.57 2.11 1.53
CA PRO A 20 -4.21 3.41 1.53
C PRO A 20 -5.11 3.50 0.29
N LEU A 21 -6.32 4.03 0.46
CA LEU A 21 -7.22 4.22 -0.66
C LEU A 21 -6.58 5.15 -1.70
N PRO A 22 -6.75 4.88 -3.00
CA PRO A 22 -6.26 5.79 -4.03
C PRO A 22 -6.89 7.17 -3.86
N PRO A 23 -6.18 8.26 -4.24
CA PRO A 23 -6.73 9.61 -4.19
C PRO A 23 -8.07 9.68 -4.94
N GLY A 24 -9.11 10.18 -4.28
CA GLY A 24 -10.46 10.29 -4.85
C GLY A 24 -11.36 9.06 -4.63
N ALA A 25 -10.84 7.95 -4.09
CA ALA A 25 -11.68 6.83 -3.67
C ALA A 25 -12.31 7.14 -2.30
N SER A 26 -13.64 7.21 -2.27
CA SER A 26 -14.43 7.27 -1.04
C SER A 26 -15.22 5.97 -0.94
N GLY A 27 -14.89 5.14 0.03
CA GLY A 27 -15.67 3.93 0.31
C GLY A 27 -14.92 2.95 1.23
N PRO A 28 -15.58 2.38 2.25
CA PRO A 28 -15.13 1.11 2.80
C PRO A 28 -15.06 0.09 1.66
N LEU A 29 -14.02 -0.73 1.61
CA LEU A 29 -14.10 -1.98 0.84
C LEU A 29 -15.34 -2.71 1.36
N ASP A 30 -16.25 -3.11 0.46
CA ASP A 30 -17.47 -3.82 0.85
C ASP A 30 -17.09 -4.99 1.79
N PRO A 31 -17.77 -5.13 2.94
CA PRO A 31 -17.51 -6.26 3.81
C PRO A 31 -17.74 -7.55 3.02
N PRO A 32 -16.89 -8.57 3.22
CA PRO A 32 -17.05 -9.84 2.53
C PRO A 32 -18.47 -10.38 2.78
N PRO A 33 -19.10 -11.01 1.77
CA PRO A 33 -20.47 -11.48 1.88
C PRO A 33 -20.64 -12.40 3.09
N LEU A 34 -21.72 -12.21 3.84
CA LEU A 34 -22.10 -13.05 4.97
C LEU A 34 -22.22 -14.51 4.48
N GLY A 35 -21.24 -15.35 4.85
CA GLY A 35 -21.11 -16.72 4.35
C GLY A 35 -19.77 -17.03 3.69
N ALA A 36 -18.89 -16.04 3.49
CA ALA A 36 -17.51 -16.31 3.14
C ALA A 36 -16.84 -17.13 4.26
N PRO A 37 -16.17 -18.26 3.94
CA PRO A 37 -15.45 -19.03 4.95
C PRO A 37 -14.43 -18.11 5.65
N PRO A 38 -14.20 -18.30 6.96
CA PRO A 38 -13.21 -17.51 7.68
C PRO A 38 -11.87 -17.55 6.92
N PRO A 39 -11.16 -16.42 6.80
CA PRO A 39 -9.89 -16.37 6.09
C PRO A 39 -8.95 -17.43 6.69
N GLY A 40 -8.57 -18.42 5.88
CA GLY A 40 -7.78 -19.58 6.31
C GLY A 40 -8.39 -20.95 6.00
N PHE A 41 -9.68 -21.03 5.69
CA PHE A 41 -10.33 -22.29 5.26
C PHE A 41 -10.53 -22.32 3.75
N GLY A 42 -9.46 -22.66 3.02
CA GLY A 42 -9.41 -22.82 1.57
C GLY A 42 -8.03 -23.35 1.15
N PRO A 43 -7.82 -23.74 -0.12
CA PRO A 43 -6.48 -24.09 -0.62
C PRO A 43 -5.51 -22.97 -0.27
N GLN A 44 -4.34 -23.32 0.26
CA GLN A 44 -3.34 -22.35 0.67
C GLN A 44 -2.99 -21.46 -0.52
N LEU A 45 -3.33 -20.17 -0.41
CA LEU A 45 -2.99 -19.19 -1.44
C LEU A 45 -1.48 -18.99 -1.41
N VAL A 46 -0.80 -19.63 -2.36
CA VAL A 46 0.64 -19.46 -2.56
C VAL A 46 0.85 -18.19 -3.38
N ILE A 47 1.51 -17.20 -2.78
CA ILE A 47 1.94 -16.02 -3.51
C ILE A 47 3.19 -16.43 -4.29
N ALA A 48 3.12 -16.37 -5.61
CA ALA A 48 4.26 -16.71 -6.44
C ALA A 48 5.46 -15.81 -6.12
N GLU A 49 6.65 -16.42 -6.07
CA GLU A 49 7.88 -15.76 -5.67
C GLU A 49 8.12 -14.47 -6.48
N GLY A 50 8.44 -13.39 -5.76
CA GLY A 50 8.78 -12.11 -6.36
C GLY A 50 7.62 -11.35 -7.02
N VAL A 51 6.38 -11.85 -7.03
CA VAL A 51 5.23 -11.10 -7.58
C VAL A 51 5.01 -9.79 -6.84
N LEU A 52 5.08 -9.80 -5.51
CA LEU A 52 4.92 -8.59 -4.70
C LEU A 52 6.06 -7.59 -4.93
N THR A 53 7.30 -8.06 -5.09
CA THR A 53 8.44 -7.21 -5.45
C THR A 53 8.30 -6.60 -6.84
N LYS A 54 7.81 -7.38 -7.83
CA LYS A 54 7.52 -6.88 -9.19
C LYS A 54 6.42 -5.84 -9.17
N ALA A 55 5.37 -6.05 -8.37
CA ALA A 55 4.28 -5.09 -8.18
C ALA A 55 4.79 -3.79 -7.53
N ALA A 56 5.65 -3.88 -6.51
CA ALA A 56 6.29 -2.71 -5.92
C ALA A 56 7.10 -1.93 -6.96
N GLY A 57 7.91 -2.62 -7.77
CA GLY A 57 8.66 -1.99 -8.86
C GLY A 57 7.78 -1.39 -9.96
N ALA A 58 6.56 -1.89 -10.16
CA ALA A 58 5.60 -1.26 -11.06
C ALA A 58 5.06 0.06 -10.48
N ALA A 59 4.76 0.10 -9.17
CA ALA A 59 4.36 1.33 -8.49
C ALA A 59 5.47 2.40 -8.54
N ASP A 60 6.74 2.00 -8.35
CA ASP A 60 7.89 2.93 -8.50
C ASP A 60 7.96 3.52 -9.92
N ARG A 61 7.80 2.68 -10.96
CA ARG A 61 7.81 3.17 -12.36
C ARG A 61 6.67 4.16 -12.64
N VAL A 62 5.49 3.91 -12.08
CA VAL A 62 4.35 4.83 -12.21
C VAL A 62 4.65 6.14 -11.48
N PHE A 63 5.28 6.09 -10.30
CA PHE A 63 5.75 7.28 -9.59
C PHE A 63 6.70 8.09 -10.46
N ASP A 64 7.75 7.47 -11.02
CA ASP A 64 8.75 8.16 -11.83
C ASP A 64 8.13 8.78 -13.09
N ALA A 65 7.26 8.03 -13.77
CA ALA A 65 6.55 8.49 -14.96
C ALA A 65 5.57 9.63 -14.67
N PHE A 66 5.03 9.71 -13.45
CA PHE A 66 4.11 10.76 -13.02
C PHE A 66 4.83 12.01 -12.51
N HIS A 67 5.89 11.83 -11.70
CA HIS A 67 6.55 12.89 -10.94
C HIS A 67 7.06 14.05 -11.82
N GLY A 68 7.81 13.72 -12.86
CA GLY A 68 8.40 14.71 -13.77
C GLY A 68 7.33 15.55 -14.49
N PRO A 69 6.40 14.92 -15.23
CA PRO A 69 5.29 15.63 -15.87
C PRO A 69 4.45 16.43 -14.87
N ALA A 70 4.20 15.90 -13.67
CA ALA A 70 3.38 16.59 -12.68
C ALA A 70 4.00 17.89 -12.16
N ARG A 71 5.33 17.96 -12.06
CA ARG A 71 6.03 19.21 -11.71
C ARG A 71 6.23 20.16 -12.88
N SER A 72 6.21 19.64 -14.11
CA SER A 72 6.47 20.45 -15.31
C SER A 72 5.48 21.61 -15.50
N VAL A 73 4.28 21.53 -14.90
CA VAL A 73 3.24 22.56 -15.01
C VAL A 73 3.41 23.71 -14.02
N ASP A 74 4.26 23.58 -13.00
CA ASP A 74 4.39 24.58 -11.93
C ASP A 74 4.89 25.92 -12.46
N GLU A 75 6.02 25.91 -13.16
CA GLU A 75 6.65 27.10 -13.71
C GLU A 75 5.80 27.80 -14.79
N PRO A 76 5.29 27.13 -15.85
CA PRO A 76 4.50 27.80 -16.87
C PRO A 76 3.19 28.35 -16.31
N THR A 77 2.53 27.65 -15.38
CA THR A 77 1.29 28.13 -14.76
C THR A 77 1.56 29.31 -13.83
N GLY A 78 2.66 29.26 -13.07
CA GLY A 78 3.11 30.37 -12.23
C GLY A 78 3.43 31.62 -13.05
N LYS A 79 4.10 31.46 -14.19
CA LYS A 79 4.38 32.55 -15.13
C LYS A 79 3.10 33.15 -15.71
N ALA A 80 2.19 32.31 -16.22
CA ALA A 80 0.91 32.77 -16.76
C ALA A 80 0.08 33.53 -15.71
N ALA A 81 0.05 33.06 -14.46
CA ALA A 81 -0.65 33.76 -13.37
C ALA A 81 -0.01 35.12 -12.99
N ARG A 82 1.29 35.28 -13.20
CA ARG A 82 1.98 36.57 -13.02
C ARG A 82 1.66 37.54 -14.17
N GLU A 83 1.68 37.05 -15.41
CA GLU A 83 1.32 37.86 -16.59
C GLU A 83 -0.14 38.33 -16.56
N LEU A 84 -1.03 37.54 -15.96
CA LEU A 84 -2.44 37.87 -15.79
C LEU A 84 -2.74 38.67 -14.51
N ALA A 85 -1.73 39.20 -13.82
CA ALA A 85 -1.93 39.93 -12.57
C ALA A 85 -2.98 41.05 -12.69
N GLY A 86 -3.86 41.16 -11.68
CA GLY A 86 -4.99 42.08 -11.68
C GLY A 86 -6.24 41.58 -12.43
N ARG A 87 -6.17 40.42 -13.11
CA ARG A 87 -7.34 39.75 -13.69
C ARG A 87 -7.83 38.62 -12.79
N GLU A 88 -9.14 38.39 -12.79
CA GLU A 88 -9.77 37.27 -12.08
C GLU A 88 -9.18 35.91 -12.50
N SER A 89 -8.81 35.77 -13.77
CA SER A 89 -8.17 34.57 -14.32
C SER A 89 -6.85 34.21 -13.62
N ALA A 90 -6.10 35.18 -13.07
CA ALA A 90 -4.89 34.89 -12.32
C ALA A 90 -5.18 34.26 -10.95
N ALA A 91 -6.29 34.60 -10.30
CA ALA A 91 -6.71 33.96 -9.06
C ALA A 91 -7.16 32.52 -9.33
N ALA A 92 -7.94 32.31 -10.40
CA ALA A 92 -8.35 30.97 -10.82
C ALA A 92 -7.15 30.07 -11.15
N LEU A 93 -6.16 30.58 -11.90
CA LEU A 93 -4.94 29.85 -12.23
C LEU A 93 -4.10 29.48 -10.99
N ARG A 94 -3.94 30.40 -10.03
CA ARG A 94 -3.24 30.11 -8.77
C ARG A 94 -3.95 29.04 -7.95
N THR A 95 -5.27 29.11 -7.86
CA THR A 95 -6.08 28.10 -7.16
C THR A 95 -5.98 26.73 -7.84
N SER A 96 -6.10 26.69 -9.16
CA SER A 96 -5.94 25.46 -9.94
C SER A 96 -4.56 24.86 -9.75
N LEU A 97 -3.49 25.67 -9.81
CA LEU A 97 -2.12 25.23 -9.57
C LEU A 97 -1.94 24.63 -8.17
N LYS A 98 -2.47 25.30 -7.13
CA LYS A 98 -2.42 24.80 -5.75
C LYS A 98 -3.16 23.46 -5.60
N ASN A 99 -4.34 23.34 -6.22
CA ASN A 99 -5.11 22.09 -6.18
C ASN A 99 -4.37 20.95 -6.88
N TRP A 100 -3.78 21.23 -8.05
CA TRP A 100 -2.93 20.29 -8.76
C TRP A 100 -1.76 19.81 -7.90
N GLN A 101 -1.01 20.72 -7.29
CA GLN A 101 0.12 20.41 -6.41
C GLN A 101 -0.28 19.53 -5.22
N ASN A 102 -1.45 19.79 -4.63
CA ASN A 102 -1.97 18.97 -3.54
C ASN A 102 -2.33 17.55 -4.00
N GLN A 103 -2.98 17.44 -5.16
CA GLN A 103 -3.40 16.15 -5.72
C GLN A 103 -2.21 15.32 -6.21
N SER A 104 -1.23 15.95 -6.86
CA SER A 104 -0.01 15.28 -7.31
C SER A 104 0.80 14.75 -6.14
N LYS A 105 0.98 15.56 -5.09
CA LYS A 105 1.65 15.12 -3.86
C LYS A 105 0.91 13.96 -3.16
N ALA A 106 -0.43 13.97 -3.17
CA ALA A 106 -1.22 12.88 -2.61
C ALA A 106 -1.03 11.58 -3.41
N ALA A 107 -1.03 11.66 -4.74
CA ALA A 107 -0.76 10.52 -5.62
C ALA A 107 0.65 9.96 -5.44
N GLU A 108 1.66 10.83 -5.38
CA GLU A 108 3.05 10.47 -5.10
C GLU A 108 3.18 9.71 -3.76
N THR A 109 2.60 10.28 -2.70
CA THR A 109 2.62 9.66 -1.36
C THR A 109 1.92 8.30 -1.35
N TRP A 110 0.82 8.18 -2.07
CA TRP A 110 0.07 6.93 -2.19
C TRP A 110 0.87 5.84 -2.91
N LEU A 111 1.51 6.17 -4.04
CA LEU A 111 2.36 5.24 -4.79
C LEU A 111 3.54 4.73 -3.94
N THR A 112 4.21 5.63 -3.22
CA THR A 112 5.29 5.26 -2.31
C THR A 112 4.82 4.29 -1.23
N ARG A 113 3.69 4.60 -0.57
CA ARG A 113 3.13 3.74 0.49
C ARG A 113 2.72 2.36 -0.01
N ILE A 114 2.18 2.25 -1.23
CA ILE A 114 1.86 0.95 -1.81
C ILE A 114 3.13 0.16 -2.11
N ALA A 115 4.14 0.79 -2.71
CA ALA A 115 5.41 0.12 -2.98
C ALA A 115 6.06 -0.40 -1.68
N GLU A 116 6.05 0.40 -0.61
CA GLU A 116 6.50 0.00 0.73
C GLU A 116 5.68 -1.16 1.30
N SER A 117 4.34 -1.08 1.26
CA SER A 117 3.44 -2.13 1.74
C SER A 117 3.67 -3.46 1.02
N LEU A 118 3.83 -3.42 -0.31
CA LEU A 118 4.10 -4.61 -1.13
C LEU A 118 5.44 -5.25 -0.77
N ARG A 119 6.50 -4.45 -0.56
CA ARG A 119 7.80 -4.96 -0.12
C ARG A 119 7.73 -5.56 1.29
N ALA A 120 7.04 -4.89 2.22
CA ALA A 120 6.83 -5.39 3.58
C ALA A 120 6.09 -6.73 3.57
N SER A 121 4.98 -6.83 2.83
CA SER A 121 4.23 -8.07 2.67
C SER A 121 5.06 -9.18 2.04
N SER A 122 5.92 -8.88 1.07
CA SER A 122 6.87 -9.85 0.50
C SER A 122 7.81 -10.39 1.57
N GLY A 123 8.38 -9.51 2.41
CA GLY A 123 9.28 -9.90 3.50
C GLY A 123 8.57 -10.76 4.55
N THR A 124 7.36 -10.39 4.95
CA THR A 124 6.55 -11.18 5.88
C THR A 124 6.23 -12.56 5.32
N TYR A 125 5.80 -12.65 4.05
CA TYR A 125 5.47 -13.92 3.41
C TYR A 125 6.67 -14.88 3.40
N THR A 126 7.83 -14.43 2.93
CA THR A 126 9.06 -15.24 2.93
C THR A 126 9.49 -15.64 4.35
N SER A 127 9.34 -14.76 5.33
CA SER A 127 9.69 -15.06 6.73
C SER A 127 8.78 -16.13 7.33
N THR A 128 7.47 -16.02 7.11
CA THR A 128 6.49 -17.02 7.57
C THR A 128 6.70 -18.37 6.91
N GLU A 129 6.94 -18.41 5.60
CA GLU A 129 7.23 -19.65 4.87
C GLU A 129 8.47 -20.36 5.44
N LYS A 130 9.57 -19.61 5.66
CA LYS A 130 10.79 -20.15 6.30
C LYS A 130 10.57 -20.63 7.73
N GLY A 131 9.77 -19.90 8.52
CA GLY A 131 9.45 -20.29 9.89
C GLY A 131 8.66 -21.60 9.95
N VAL A 132 7.69 -21.77 9.07
CA VAL A 132 6.92 -23.01 8.90
C VAL A 132 7.84 -24.17 8.50
N GLU A 133 8.68 -23.98 7.47
CA GLU A 133 9.61 -25.03 7.02
C GLU A 133 10.57 -25.48 8.13
N GLN A 134 11.09 -24.55 8.94
CA GLN A 134 11.96 -24.86 10.08
C GLN A 134 11.22 -25.67 11.16
N GLN A 135 10.00 -25.28 11.52
CA GLN A 135 9.19 -25.99 12.51
C GLN A 135 8.89 -27.43 12.08
N PHE A 136 8.53 -27.64 10.82
CA PHE A 136 8.26 -28.98 10.29
C PHE A 136 9.53 -29.81 10.05
N SER A 137 10.65 -29.16 9.72
CA SER A 137 11.95 -29.84 9.59
C SER A 137 12.44 -30.39 10.93
N VAL A 138 12.24 -29.65 12.03
CA VAL A 138 12.55 -30.13 13.39
C VAL A 138 11.70 -31.37 13.71
N LEU A 139 10.39 -31.34 13.43
CA LEU A 139 9.51 -32.49 13.66
C LEU A 139 9.89 -33.72 12.82
N ARG A 140 10.38 -33.53 11.59
CA ARG A 140 10.85 -34.62 10.70
C ARG A 140 12.18 -35.24 11.16
N THR A 141 12.98 -34.51 11.92
CA THR A 141 14.30 -34.98 12.36
C THR A 141 14.23 -35.79 13.66
N TYR A 142 13.15 -35.65 14.43
CA TYR A 142 12.94 -36.31 15.72
C TYR A 142 11.75 -37.29 15.75
N GLY A 143 11.14 -37.59 14.59
CA GLY A 143 10.10 -38.62 14.42
C GLY A 143 10.60 -39.77 13.56
#